data_AF-A0A087U5T4-F1
#
_entry.id   AF-A0A087U5T4-F1
#
_cell.length_a   1.000
_cell.length_b   1.000
_cell.length_c   1.000
_cell.angle_alpha   90.00
_cell.angle_beta   90.00
_cell.angle_gamma   90.00
#
_symmetry.space_group_name_H-M   'P 1'
#
loop_
_entity.id
_entity.type
_entity.pdbx_description
1 polymer ?
#
loop_
_entity_poly.entity_id
_entity_poly.type
_entity_poly.pdbx_seq_one_letter_code
_entity_poly.pdbx_strand_id
1 'polypeptide(L)'
;MGVPKFYRWISERYPCLSEVIREFQIPDFDNLYLDMNGIIHTCSHPNDDDPHFRITEEKIFANICHYVDFLFKMIKPKKVFFMAVDGVAPRAKMNQQRGRRFRTAKAALMLEEKAKSCGEDLPTEARFDSNCITPGTSFMARLHNVLKGFIVYKISSDRLWQNIRVYFSGHETPGEGEHKIMDFIRYEKSQPGYNPNTRHCLYGLDADLIMLGLCSHEPYFCLLREEVKFGGKKNQKRIMTPEETTFHLLHISLLRDYLEHEFSQVKKKISFEFDLEHIVDDFVLMSFLVGNDFIPHLPQLHIHHDALPVLFQTYMDVLPSLDGYINEEGYLNLERFEIFLRKLSEYDFQKFGEMNEDFEYLERKSKLKKSAANENEKRNTSEFLSDL
;
A
#
# COMPACT_ATOMS: atom_id res chain seq x y z
N MET A 1 -0.66 -3.70 -0.37
CA MET A 1 -2.00 -3.64 -0.99
C MET A 1 -2.12 -2.30 -1.71
N GLY A 2 -3.22 -2.08 -2.41
CA GLY A 2 -3.50 -0.78 -3.01
C GLY A 2 -2.84 -0.52 -4.35
N VAL A 3 -2.41 0.72 -4.58
CA VAL A 3 -1.73 1.13 -5.81
C VAL A 3 -0.27 0.60 -5.83
N PRO A 4 0.09 -0.35 -6.71
CA PRO A 4 1.42 -0.96 -6.68
C PRO A 4 2.54 0.05 -6.96
N LYS A 5 3.57 0.07 -6.10
CA LYS A 5 4.76 0.95 -6.20
C LYS A 5 4.48 2.46 -6.11
N PHE A 6 3.26 2.85 -5.71
CA PHE A 6 2.87 4.25 -5.56
C PHE A 6 3.75 5.01 -4.57
N TYR A 7 4.01 4.43 -3.39
CA TYR A 7 4.89 5.04 -2.39
C TYR A 7 6.27 5.38 -2.96
N ARG A 8 6.85 4.49 -3.77
CA ARG A 8 8.15 4.74 -4.40
C ARG A 8 8.06 5.89 -5.40
N TRP A 9 7.07 5.85 -6.28
CA TRP A 9 6.88 6.87 -7.31
C TRP A 9 6.67 8.26 -6.70
N ILE A 10 5.80 8.37 -5.68
CA ILE A 10 5.50 9.65 -5.05
C ILE A 10 6.71 10.20 -4.27
N SER A 11 7.51 9.31 -3.65
CA SER A 11 8.75 9.70 -2.97
C SER A 11 9.83 10.16 -3.95
N GLU A 12 9.89 9.58 -5.15
CA GLU A 12 10.82 10.00 -6.20
C GLU A 12 10.38 11.34 -6.84
N ARG A 13 9.07 11.55 -7.05
CA ARG A 13 8.51 12.79 -7.61
C ARG A 13 8.59 13.96 -6.63
N TYR A 14 8.28 13.71 -5.36
CA TYR A 14 8.22 14.72 -4.30
C TYR A 14 9.22 14.33 -3.19
N PRO A 15 10.52 14.64 -3.36
CA PRO A 15 11.59 14.07 -2.54
C PRO A 15 11.58 14.53 -1.08
N CYS A 16 10.94 15.66 -0.77
CA CYS A 16 10.88 16.20 0.59
C CYS A 16 9.73 15.63 1.44
N LEU A 17 8.92 14.71 0.91
CA LEU A 17 7.75 14.18 1.62
C LEU A 17 8.08 13.36 2.86
N SER A 18 9.21 12.67 2.85
CA SER A 18 9.56 11.71 3.89
C SER A 18 10.82 12.13 4.63
N GLU A 19 10.76 12.15 5.95
CA GLU A 19 11.92 12.36 6.81
C GLU A 19 12.25 11.09 7.59
N VAL A 20 13.55 10.84 7.80
CA VAL A 20 14.00 9.75 8.69
C VAL A 20 13.83 10.19 10.13
N ILE A 21 13.17 9.36 10.93
CA ILE A 21 12.95 9.65 12.34
C ILE A 21 14.27 9.56 13.11
N ARG A 22 14.53 10.62 13.87
CA ARG A 22 15.54 10.64 14.93
C ARG A 22 14.81 11.04 16.22
N GLU A 23 15.14 10.43 17.36
CA GLU A 23 14.36 10.55 18.61
C GLU A 23 14.06 12.00 19.04
N PHE A 24 14.92 12.97 18.71
CA PHE A 24 14.77 14.38 19.09
C PHE A 24 14.06 15.25 18.05
N GLN A 25 13.67 14.70 16.90
CA GLN A 25 13.13 15.45 15.76
C GLN A 25 11.66 15.11 15.44
N ILE A 26 11.04 14.22 16.21
CA ILE A 26 9.66 13.81 15.98
C ILE A 26 8.72 14.96 16.41
N PRO A 27 7.84 15.44 15.52
CA PRO A 27 6.81 16.39 15.89
C PRO A 27 5.89 15.82 16.97
N ASP A 28 5.33 16.68 17.82
CA ASP A 28 4.30 16.26 18.75
C ASP A 28 3.03 15.84 18.00
N PHE A 29 2.44 14.69 18.38
CA PHE A 29 1.17 14.21 17.84
C PHE A 29 0.07 14.17 18.90
N ASP A 30 -1.14 14.53 18.52
CA ASP A 30 -2.32 14.39 19.38
C ASP A 30 -2.81 12.94 19.37
N ASN A 31 -2.91 12.35 18.16
CA ASN A 31 -3.51 11.04 17.95
C ASN A 31 -2.54 10.12 17.19
N LEU A 32 -2.36 8.90 17.70
CA LEU A 32 -1.65 7.81 17.02
C LEU A 32 -2.63 6.68 16.68
N TYR A 33 -2.62 6.25 15.43
CA TYR A 33 -3.42 5.14 14.91
C TYR A 33 -2.50 4.03 14.41
N LEU A 34 -2.75 2.79 14.82
CA LEU A 34 -2.01 1.62 14.35
C LEU A 34 -2.94 0.72 13.53
N ASP A 35 -2.63 0.54 12.25
CA ASP A 35 -3.08 -0.64 11.51
C ASP A 35 -2.22 -1.84 11.93
N MET A 36 -2.82 -2.73 12.72
CA MET A 36 -2.12 -3.83 13.35
C MET A 36 -1.78 -4.96 12.38
N ASN A 37 -2.45 -5.06 11.24
CA ASN A 37 -2.27 -6.20 10.34
C ASN A 37 -0.84 -6.30 9.82
N GLY A 38 -0.23 -5.16 9.44
CA GLY A 38 1.18 -5.10 9.07
C GLY A 38 2.11 -5.61 10.19
N ILE A 39 1.86 -5.21 11.43
CA ILE A 39 2.64 -5.63 12.61
C ILE A 39 2.51 -7.14 12.84
N ILE A 40 1.29 -7.68 12.77
CA ILE A 40 1.01 -9.11 12.98
C ILE A 40 1.75 -9.95 11.94
N HIS A 41 1.74 -9.53 10.67
CA HIS A 41 2.47 -10.21 9.61
C HIS A 41 3.99 -10.18 9.86
N THR A 42 4.56 -8.99 10.12
CA THR A 42 6.00 -8.83 10.38
C THR A 42 6.48 -9.66 11.58
N CYS A 43 5.69 -9.70 12.67
CA CYS A 43 6.06 -10.41 13.89
C CYS A 43 5.88 -11.93 13.81
N SER A 44 5.07 -12.44 12.88
CA SER A 44 4.73 -13.87 12.78
C SER A 44 5.51 -14.62 11.71
N HIS A 45 5.83 -13.96 10.58
CA HIS A 45 6.60 -14.56 9.49
C HIS A 45 7.46 -13.49 8.80
N PRO A 46 8.57 -13.06 9.45
CA PRO A 46 9.43 -12.01 8.90
C PRO A 46 10.11 -12.44 7.59
N ASN A 47 10.29 -13.75 7.37
CA ASN A 47 10.91 -14.30 6.18
C ASN A 47 10.08 -15.48 5.62
N ASP A 48 9.17 -15.18 4.68
CA ASP A 48 8.33 -16.20 4.04
C ASP A 48 9.10 -17.15 3.11
N ASP A 49 10.30 -16.76 2.69
CA ASP A 49 11.14 -17.50 1.75
C ASP A 49 12.05 -18.54 2.46
N ASP A 50 12.01 -18.63 3.79
CA ASP A 50 12.78 -19.60 4.57
C ASP A 50 11.91 -20.80 5.01
N PRO A 51 12.11 -22.00 4.42
CA PRO A 51 11.33 -23.17 4.80
C PRO A 51 11.67 -23.72 6.20
N HIS A 52 12.79 -23.31 6.80
CA HIS A 52 13.24 -23.77 8.12
C HIS A 52 12.74 -22.90 9.27
N PHE A 53 12.23 -21.70 8.98
CA PHE A 53 11.82 -20.77 10.03
C PHE A 53 10.66 -21.36 10.86
N ARG A 54 10.81 -21.33 12.18
CA ARG A 54 9.80 -21.74 13.16
C ARG A 54 9.70 -20.69 14.26
N ILE A 55 8.47 -20.43 14.69
CA ILE A 55 8.18 -19.50 15.78
C ILE A 55 6.93 -19.98 16.51
N THR A 56 6.95 -19.87 17.84
CA THR A 56 5.80 -20.23 18.66
C THR A 56 4.83 -19.05 18.77
N GLU A 57 3.56 -19.36 19.02
CA GLU A 57 2.51 -18.35 19.16
C GLU A 57 2.80 -17.38 20.31
N GLU A 58 3.32 -17.87 21.43
CA GLU A 58 3.70 -17.03 22.58
C GLU A 58 4.78 -16.02 22.21
N LYS A 59 5.75 -16.43 21.37
CA LYS A 59 6.81 -15.55 20.90
C LYS A 59 6.28 -14.52 19.91
N ILE A 60 5.36 -14.91 19.01
CA ILE A 60 4.67 -13.97 18.10
C ILE A 60 3.95 -12.90 18.93
N PHE A 61 3.19 -13.29 19.94
CA PHE A 61 2.42 -12.35 20.76
C PHE A 61 3.31 -11.41 21.57
N ALA A 62 4.40 -11.92 22.15
CA ALA A 62 5.38 -11.10 22.83
C ALA A 62 6.01 -10.07 21.88
N ASN A 63 6.37 -10.48 20.66
CA ASN A 63 6.92 -9.59 19.64
C ASN A 63 5.92 -8.50 19.23
N ILE A 64 4.63 -8.84 19.03
CA ILE A 64 3.58 -7.86 18.71
C ILE A 64 3.44 -6.83 19.84
N CYS A 65 3.34 -7.28 21.10
CA CYS A 65 3.21 -6.38 22.25
C CYS A 65 4.42 -5.44 22.38
N HIS A 66 5.62 -5.97 22.15
CA HIS A 66 6.85 -5.19 22.16
C HIS A 66 6.88 -4.15 21.03
N TYR A 67 6.46 -4.52 19.82
CA TYR A 67 6.39 -3.61 18.67
C TYR A 67 5.41 -2.45 18.93
N VAL A 68 4.23 -2.76 19.45
CA VAL A 68 3.22 -1.75 19.82
C VAL A 68 3.76 -0.79 20.89
N ASP A 69 4.40 -1.31 21.94
CA ASP A 69 5.01 -0.49 23.00
C ASP A 69 6.12 0.41 22.46
N PHE A 70 6.93 -0.10 21.54
CA PHE A 70 8.00 0.65 20.90
C PHE A 70 7.45 1.82 20.07
N LEU A 71 6.48 1.57 19.18
CA LEU A 71 5.85 2.63 18.38
C LEU A 71 5.17 3.67 19.27
N PHE A 72 4.49 3.23 20.33
CA PHE A 72 3.84 4.13 21.29
C PHE A 72 4.85 5.06 21.98
N LYS A 73 5.97 4.49 22.47
CA LYS A 73 7.04 5.27 23.13
C LYS A 73 7.81 6.17 22.18
N MET A 74 7.90 5.80 20.90
CA MET A 74 8.50 6.64 19.87
C MET A 74 7.65 7.88 19.62
N ILE A 75 6.35 7.73 19.38
CA ILE A 75 5.47 8.81 18.94
C ILE A 75 4.90 9.63 20.11
N LYS A 76 4.65 9.01 21.27
CA LYS A 76 4.13 9.64 22.49
C LYS A 76 2.85 10.48 22.24
N PRO A 77 1.76 9.86 21.75
CA PRO A 77 0.52 10.59 21.47
C PRO A 77 -0.04 11.26 22.73
N LYS A 78 -0.59 12.47 22.58
CA LYS A 78 -1.05 13.30 23.70
C LYS A 78 -2.51 13.11 24.09
N LYS A 79 -3.36 12.59 23.20
CA LYS A 79 -4.81 12.51 23.41
C LYS A 79 -5.37 11.13 23.11
N VAL A 80 -5.09 10.58 21.93
CA VAL A 80 -5.70 9.32 21.48
C VAL A 80 -4.64 8.34 21.03
N PHE A 81 -4.80 7.08 21.45
CA PHE A 81 -4.09 5.95 20.90
C PHE A 81 -5.09 4.90 20.43
N PHE A 82 -5.16 4.65 19.12
CA PHE A 82 -6.14 3.75 18.51
C PHE A 82 -5.45 2.59 17.82
N MET A 83 -5.79 1.37 18.19
CA MET A 83 -5.28 0.15 17.57
C MET A 83 -6.42 -0.56 16.83
N ALA A 84 -6.23 -0.79 15.53
CA ALA A 84 -7.22 -1.45 14.68
C ALA A 84 -6.67 -2.77 14.15
N VAL A 85 -7.41 -3.86 14.37
CA VAL A 85 -7.15 -5.17 13.76
C VAL A 85 -8.24 -5.43 12.73
N ASP A 86 -7.89 -6.01 11.58
CA ASP A 86 -8.88 -6.39 10.56
C ASP A 86 -9.97 -7.29 11.16
N GLY A 87 -11.22 -6.90 10.88
CA GLY A 87 -12.41 -7.70 11.06
C GLY A 87 -12.89 -8.29 9.74
N VAL A 88 -14.17 -8.69 9.69
CA VAL A 88 -14.78 -9.20 8.46
C VAL A 88 -14.83 -8.09 7.42
N ALA A 89 -14.08 -8.27 6.33
CA ALA A 89 -13.99 -7.33 5.22
C ALA A 89 -15.22 -7.39 4.28
N PRO A 90 -15.51 -6.33 3.51
CA PRO A 90 -16.59 -6.32 2.53
C PRO A 90 -16.34 -7.33 1.40
N ARG A 91 -17.43 -7.77 0.75
CA ARG A 91 -17.40 -8.77 -0.35
C ARG A 91 -16.44 -8.39 -1.47
N ALA A 92 -16.32 -7.10 -1.78
CA ALA A 92 -15.41 -6.59 -2.81
C ALA A 92 -13.95 -6.99 -2.54
N LYS A 93 -13.50 -6.95 -1.27
CA LYS A 93 -12.14 -7.35 -0.89
C LYS A 93 -11.98 -8.86 -0.70
N MET A 94 -13.06 -9.59 -0.41
CA MET A 94 -13.00 -11.04 -0.14
C MET A 94 -12.36 -11.85 -1.28
N ASN A 95 -12.64 -11.50 -2.54
CA ASN A 95 -12.04 -12.19 -3.69
C ASN A 95 -10.52 -12.00 -3.73
N GLN A 96 -10.06 -10.77 -3.50
CA GLN A 96 -8.65 -10.42 -3.47
C GLN A 96 -7.95 -11.09 -2.26
N GLN A 97 -8.57 -11.12 -1.08
CA GLN A 97 -8.07 -11.84 0.09
C GLN A 97 -7.98 -13.35 -0.16
N ARG A 98 -9.02 -13.96 -0.74
CA ARG A 98 -9.02 -15.39 -1.09
C ARG A 98 -7.89 -15.74 -2.05
N GLY A 99 -7.70 -14.90 -3.09
CA GLY A 99 -6.61 -15.09 -4.05
C GLY A 99 -5.23 -15.00 -3.41
N ARG A 100 -5.02 -14.06 -2.48
CA ARG A 100 -3.78 -13.95 -1.71
C ARG A 100 -3.52 -15.19 -0.86
N ARG A 101 -4.50 -15.61 -0.05
CA ARG A 101 -4.39 -16.81 0.82
C ARG A 101 -4.06 -18.07 0.03
N PHE A 102 -4.72 -18.27 -1.11
CA PHE A 102 -4.44 -19.40 -1.99
C PHE A 102 -2.99 -19.38 -2.52
N ARG A 103 -2.50 -18.21 -2.95
CA ARG A 103 -1.12 -18.06 -3.43
C ARG A 103 -0.10 -18.33 -2.32
N THR A 104 -0.32 -17.81 -1.12
CA THR A 104 0.58 -18.01 0.02
C THR A 104 0.65 -19.49 0.40
N ALA A 105 -0.49 -20.17 0.52
CA ALA A 105 -0.53 -21.61 0.82
C ALA A 105 0.20 -22.44 -0.25
N LYS A 106 -0.04 -22.14 -1.54
CA LYS A 106 0.62 -22.84 -2.66
C LYS A 106 2.13 -22.58 -2.68
N ALA A 107 2.56 -21.36 -2.42
CA ALA A 107 3.98 -20.99 -2.39
C ALA A 107 4.72 -21.69 -1.24
N ALA A 108 4.11 -21.75 -0.05
CA ALA A 108 4.66 -22.45 1.09
C ALA A 108 4.84 -23.95 0.82
N LEU A 109 3.83 -24.60 0.22
CA LEU A 109 3.91 -26.01 -0.17
C LEU A 109 5.04 -26.26 -1.18
N MET A 110 5.12 -25.45 -2.24
CA MET A 110 6.17 -25.57 -3.26
C MET A 110 7.58 -25.36 -2.68
N LEU A 111 7.71 -24.46 -1.69
CA LEU A 111 8.98 -24.20 -1.03
C LEU A 111 9.44 -25.41 -0.21
N GLU A 112 8.53 -26.04 0.54
CA GLU A 112 8.82 -27.25 1.32
C GLU A 112 9.14 -28.46 0.43
N GLU A 113 8.38 -28.66 -0.66
CA GLU A 113 8.65 -29.71 -1.64
C GLU A 113 10.02 -29.54 -2.28
N LYS A 114 10.39 -28.30 -2.63
CA LYS A 114 11.70 -27.98 -3.18
C LYS A 114 12.82 -28.28 -2.19
N ALA A 115 12.69 -27.85 -0.94
CA ALA A 115 13.69 -28.12 0.11
C ALA A 115 13.92 -29.64 0.29
N LYS A 116 12.82 -30.42 0.40
CA LYS A 116 12.89 -31.88 0.47
C LYS A 116 13.55 -32.51 -0.76
N SER A 117 13.25 -32.00 -1.97
CA SER A 117 13.87 -32.49 -3.20
C SER A 117 15.37 -32.18 -3.29
N CYS A 118 15.83 -31.12 -2.63
CA CYS A 118 17.24 -30.77 -2.48
C CYS A 118 17.95 -31.55 -1.37
N GLY A 119 17.25 -32.46 -0.67
CA GLY A 119 17.80 -33.25 0.43
C GLY A 119 17.93 -32.49 1.74
N GLU A 120 17.20 -31.39 1.92
CA GLU A 120 17.20 -30.61 3.16
C GLU A 120 16.27 -31.26 4.20
N ASP A 121 16.79 -31.49 5.42
CA ASP A 121 16.00 -31.97 6.55
C ASP A 121 15.26 -30.80 7.21
N LEU A 122 13.96 -30.73 6.93
CA LEU A 122 13.10 -29.70 7.52
C LEU A 122 12.82 -29.96 9.00
N PRO A 123 12.61 -28.90 9.81
CA PRO A 123 12.19 -29.05 11.20
C PRO A 123 10.92 -29.88 11.33
N THR A 124 10.86 -30.73 12.36
CA THR A 124 9.71 -31.60 12.66
C THR A 124 8.47 -30.82 13.09
N GLU A 125 8.67 -29.63 13.65
CA GLU A 125 7.61 -28.70 14.02
C GLU A 125 6.89 -28.18 12.76
N ALA A 126 5.58 -27.96 12.87
CA ALA A 126 4.81 -27.39 11.78
C ALA A 126 5.21 -25.92 11.56
N ARG A 127 5.29 -25.50 10.29
CA ARG A 127 5.43 -24.09 9.92
C ARG A 127 4.19 -23.32 10.37
N PHE A 128 4.40 -22.07 10.80
CA PHE A 128 3.29 -21.17 11.09
C PHE A 128 2.49 -20.85 9.81
N ASP A 129 1.19 -21.17 9.81
CA ASP A 129 0.29 -20.86 8.70
C ASP A 129 -0.28 -19.44 8.85
N SER A 130 0.21 -18.50 8.05
CA SER A 130 -0.22 -17.10 8.06
C SER A 130 -1.68 -16.90 7.67
N ASN A 131 -2.36 -17.90 7.06
CA ASN A 131 -3.80 -17.82 6.79
C ASN A 131 -4.63 -17.76 8.08
N CYS A 132 -4.06 -18.17 9.22
CA CYS A 132 -4.73 -18.03 10.51
C CYS A 132 -4.90 -16.55 10.96
N ILE A 133 -4.22 -15.60 10.31
CA ILE A 133 -4.42 -14.15 10.46
C ILE A 133 -5.68 -13.73 9.69
N THR A 134 -6.81 -14.26 10.15
CA THR A 134 -8.14 -14.03 9.59
C THR A 134 -9.13 -13.95 10.75
N PRO A 135 -10.08 -13.01 10.74
CA PRO A 135 -11.12 -12.93 11.76
C PRO A 135 -11.85 -14.27 11.94
N GLY A 136 -12.13 -14.63 13.19
CA GLY A 136 -12.87 -15.86 13.52
C GLY A 136 -11.99 -17.11 13.70
N THR A 137 -10.68 -17.02 13.51
CA THR A 137 -9.76 -18.12 13.84
C THR A 137 -9.45 -18.16 15.34
N SER A 138 -9.03 -19.34 15.82
CA SER A 138 -8.64 -19.50 17.23
C SER A 138 -7.38 -18.69 17.58
N PHE A 139 -6.46 -18.54 16.62
CA PHE A 139 -5.28 -17.68 16.74
C PHE A 139 -5.68 -16.21 17.00
N MET A 140 -6.57 -15.65 16.18
CA MET A 140 -7.01 -14.26 16.36
C MET A 140 -7.76 -14.03 17.67
N ALA A 141 -8.56 -15.02 18.12
CA ALA A 141 -9.25 -14.95 19.41
C ALA A 141 -8.27 -14.93 20.60
N ARG A 142 -7.18 -15.73 20.53
CA ARG A 142 -6.13 -15.71 21.56
C ARG A 142 -5.33 -14.41 21.52
N LEU A 143 -4.93 -13.96 20.33
CA LEU A 143 -4.24 -12.67 20.14
C LEU A 143 -5.05 -11.51 20.71
N HIS A 144 -6.36 -11.48 20.46
CA HIS A 144 -7.28 -10.47 20.97
C HIS A 144 -7.26 -10.37 22.50
N ASN A 145 -7.31 -11.52 23.19
CA ASN A 145 -7.26 -11.56 24.64
C ASN A 145 -5.89 -11.13 25.19
N VAL A 146 -4.81 -11.52 24.52
CA VAL A 146 -3.46 -11.09 24.89
C VAL A 146 -3.29 -9.58 24.73
N LEU A 147 -3.76 -9.00 23.62
CA LEU A 147 -3.71 -7.55 23.40
C LEU A 147 -4.57 -6.80 24.42
N LYS A 148 -5.78 -7.27 24.73
CA LYS A 148 -6.61 -6.70 25.81
C LYS A 148 -5.89 -6.72 27.16
N GLY A 149 -5.29 -7.85 27.52
CA GLY A 149 -4.51 -7.98 28.76
C GLY A 149 -3.28 -7.07 28.78
N PHE A 150 -2.55 -6.99 27.66
CA PHE A 150 -1.41 -6.10 27.48
C PHE A 150 -1.79 -4.62 27.66
N ILE A 151 -2.89 -4.18 27.06
CA ILE A 151 -3.36 -2.79 27.17
C ILE A 151 -3.72 -2.46 28.62
N VAL A 152 -4.49 -3.33 29.29
CA VAL A 152 -4.86 -3.14 30.70
C VAL A 152 -3.60 -3.07 31.58
N TYR A 153 -2.65 -3.98 31.36
CA TYR A 153 -1.37 -3.97 32.05
C TYR A 153 -0.61 -2.66 31.82
N LYS A 154 -0.53 -2.18 30.58
CA LYS A 154 0.17 -0.93 30.23
C LYS A 154 -0.47 0.30 30.86
N ILE A 155 -1.80 0.42 30.83
CA ILE A 155 -2.51 1.51 31.51
C ILE A 155 -2.24 1.47 33.03
N SER A 156 -2.20 0.29 33.64
CA SER A 156 -1.96 0.17 35.08
C SER A 156 -0.51 0.45 35.51
N SER A 157 0.48 0.18 34.65
CA SER A 157 1.90 0.16 35.02
C SER A 157 2.73 1.28 34.41
N ASP A 158 2.33 1.83 33.26
CA ASP A 158 3.07 2.83 32.50
C ASP A 158 2.36 4.19 32.55
N ARG A 159 3.03 5.19 33.13
CA ARG A 159 2.50 6.55 33.26
C ARG A 159 2.19 7.22 31.91
N LEU A 160 2.89 6.82 30.84
CA LEU A 160 2.64 7.38 29.51
C LEU A 160 1.27 6.96 28.94
N TRP A 161 0.70 5.86 29.44
CA TRP A 161 -0.60 5.34 29.00
C TRP A 161 -1.79 5.86 29.83
N GLN A 162 -1.55 6.50 30.98
CA GLN A 162 -2.59 6.83 31.96
C GLN A 162 -3.41 8.09 31.64
N ASN A 163 -2.87 9.01 30.84
CA ASN A 163 -3.49 10.32 30.56
C ASN A 163 -4.00 10.46 29.11
N ILE A 164 -4.28 9.35 28.45
CA ILE A 164 -4.75 9.32 27.06
C ILE A 164 -5.96 8.38 26.91
N ARG A 165 -6.75 8.61 25.87
CA ARG A 165 -7.84 7.70 25.49
C ARG A 165 -7.27 6.58 24.63
N VAL A 166 -7.31 5.35 25.14
CA VAL A 166 -6.87 4.16 24.40
C VAL A 166 -8.07 3.42 23.83
N TYR A 167 -8.10 3.25 22.51
CA TYR A 167 -9.13 2.51 21.79
C TYR A 167 -8.53 1.25 21.16
N PHE A 168 -9.20 0.12 21.34
CA PHE A 168 -8.84 -1.13 20.72
C PHE A 168 -10.03 -1.69 19.95
N SER A 169 -9.93 -1.69 18.62
CA SER A 169 -10.91 -2.26 17.72
C SER A 169 -10.37 -3.58 17.16
N GLY A 170 -10.65 -4.68 17.87
CA GLY A 170 -10.19 -6.02 17.51
C GLY A 170 -10.88 -6.63 16.28
N HIS A 171 -10.57 -7.90 16.02
CA HIS A 171 -11.15 -8.67 14.91
C HIS A 171 -12.66 -8.96 15.09
N GLU A 172 -13.20 -8.73 16.30
CA GLU A 172 -14.62 -8.90 16.63
C GLU A 172 -15.50 -7.83 15.96
N THR A 173 -14.95 -6.65 15.71
CA THR A 173 -15.64 -5.56 15.01
C THR A 173 -15.51 -5.78 13.49
N PRO A 174 -16.59 -5.74 12.69
CA PRO A 174 -16.51 -5.82 11.23
C PRO A 174 -15.70 -4.66 10.62
N GLY A 175 -15.22 -4.84 9.40
CA GLY A 175 -14.45 -3.84 8.67
C GLY A 175 -12.94 -3.99 8.82
N GLU A 176 -12.22 -3.33 7.93
CA GLU A 176 -10.77 -3.37 7.82
C GLU A 176 -10.13 -2.35 8.77
N GLY A 177 -8.89 -2.60 9.20
CA GLY A 177 -8.19 -1.76 10.17
C GLY A 177 -8.12 -0.30 9.73
N GLU A 178 -7.66 -0.06 8.50
CA GLU A 178 -7.57 1.28 7.90
C GLU A 178 -8.93 2.01 7.83
N HIS A 179 -10.00 1.29 7.47
CA HIS A 179 -11.34 1.87 7.38
C HIS A 179 -11.95 2.16 8.75
N LYS A 180 -11.74 1.29 9.75
CA LYS A 180 -12.14 1.54 11.15
C LYS A 180 -11.48 2.80 11.71
N ILE A 181 -10.21 3.02 11.37
CA ILE A 181 -9.48 4.23 11.75
C ILE A 181 -10.10 5.46 11.07
N MET A 182 -10.36 5.38 9.77
CA MET A 182 -10.95 6.49 9.02
C MET A 182 -12.39 6.81 9.49
N ASP A 183 -13.19 5.80 9.84
CA ASP A 183 -14.50 5.96 10.47
C ASP A 183 -14.38 6.70 11.81
N PHE A 184 -13.41 6.31 12.63
CA PHE A 184 -13.15 6.98 13.92
C PHE A 184 -12.74 8.45 13.72
N ILE A 185 -11.87 8.75 12.76
CA ILE A 185 -11.45 10.12 12.44
C ILE A 185 -12.66 10.94 12.00
N ARG A 186 -13.46 10.45 11.04
CA ARG A 186 -14.69 11.13 10.60
C ARG A 186 -15.65 11.37 11.77
N TYR A 187 -15.81 10.39 12.65
CA TYR A 187 -16.66 10.53 13.82
C TYR A 187 -16.15 11.62 14.77
N GLU A 188 -14.87 11.64 15.13
CA GLU A 188 -14.30 12.68 16.00
C GLU A 188 -14.41 14.08 15.36
N LYS A 189 -14.18 14.20 14.04
CA LYS A 189 -14.38 15.46 13.29
C LYS A 189 -15.81 15.98 13.37
N SER A 190 -16.80 15.08 13.39
CA SER A 190 -18.21 15.43 13.45
C SER A 190 -18.67 15.89 14.83
N GLN A 191 -17.86 15.67 15.88
CA GLN A 191 -18.22 16.04 17.24
C GLN A 191 -18.09 17.55 17.48
N PRO A 192 -19.00 18.15 18.28
CA PRO A 192 -18.89 19.55 18.67
C PRO A 192 -17.61 19.77 19.50
N GLY A 193 -16.83 20.78 19.15
CA GLY A 193 -15.57 21.10 19.84
C GLY A 193 -14.35 20.32 19.34
N TYR A 194 -14.47 19.60 18.20
CA TYR A 194 -13.30 19.09 17.49
C TYR A 194 -12.29 20.21 17.20
N ASN A 195 -11.01 19.97 17.48
CA ASN A 195 -9.95 20.92 17.17
C ASN A 195 -9.50 20.68 15.71
N PRO A 196 -9.69 21.63 14.78
CA PRO A 196 -9.27 21.47 13.38
C PRO A 196 -7.75 21.31 13.21
N ASN A 197 -6.97 21.72 14.21
CA ASN A 197 -5.51 21.60 14.21
C ASN A 197 -5.02 20.35 14.94
N THR A 198 -5.83 19.30 15.01
CA THR A 198 -5.43 18.03 15.63
C THR A 198 -4.36 17.37 14.76
N ARG A 199 -3.28 16.89 15.38
CA ARG A 199 -2.15 16.27 14.68
C ARG A 199 -2.28 14.75 14.70
N HIS A 200 -2.35 14.16 13.51
CA HIS A 200 -2.60 12.75 13.30
C HIS A 200 -1.33 12.03 12.84
N CYS A 201 -1.03 10.90 13.47
CA CYS A 201 -0.01 9.96 13.02
C CYS A 201 -0.66 8.60 12.80
N LEU A 202 -0.57 8.06 11.58
CA LEU A 202 -1.08 6.73 11.24
C LEU A 202 0.07 5.83 10.80
N TYR A 203 0.25 4.72 11.52
CA TYR A 203 1.25 3.72 11.17
C TYR A 203 0.68 2.69 10.19
N GLY A 204 1.43 2.44 9.12
CA GLY A 204 1.19 1.31 8.22
C GLY A 204 1.94 1.43 6.88
N LEU A 205 2.13 0.29 6.21
CA LEU A 205 2.95 0.19 4.99
C LEU A 205 2.15 0.24 3.69
N ASP A 206 0.83 0.19 3.75
CA ASP A 206 0.01 0.18 2.55
C ASP A 206 -0.02 1.56 1.87
N ALA A 207 -0.10 1.55 0.54
CA ALA A 207 -0.17 2.78 -0.25
C ALA A 207 -1.54 3.47 -0.09
N ASP A 208 -2.58 2.68 0.18
CA ASP A 208 -3.96 3.17 0.39
C ASP A 208 -4.05 4.14 1.57
N LEU A 209 -3.19 3.98 2.59
CA LEU A 209 -3.12 4.90 3.72
C LEU A 209 -2.73 6.33 3.31
N ILE A 210 -1.98 6.51 2.21
CA ILE A 210 -1.67 7.84 1.67
C ILE A 210 -2.96 8.48 1.12
N MET A 211 -3.74 7.72 0.37
CA MET A 211 -5.02 8.18 -0.19
C MET A 211 -6.03 8.48 0.91
N LEU A 212 -6.16 7.57 1.88
CA LEU A 212 -7.06 7.75 3.01
C LEU A 212 -6.64 8.94 3.88
N GLY A 213 -5.33 9.13 4.08
CA GLY A 213 -4.79 10.32 4.76
C GLY A 213 -5.13 11.61 4.02
N LEU A 214 -5.02 11.64 2.68
CA LEU A 214 -5.42 12.78 1.86
C LEU A 214 -6.93 13.06 1.94
N CYS A 215 -7.77 12.05 1.74
CA CYS A 215 -9.24 12.15 1.83
C CYS A 215 -9.75 12.48 3.23
N SER A 216 -8.92 12.37 4.27
CA SER A 216 -9.30 12.82 5.61
C SER A 216 -9.45 14.34 5.68
N HIS A 217 -8.84 15.08 4.73
CA HIS A 217 -8.83 16.55 4.71
C HIS A 217 -8.39 17.18 6.03
N GLU A 218 -7.49 16.49 6.75
CA GLU A 218 -6.86 17.00 7.97
C GLU A 218 -5.58 17.77 7.62
N PRO A 219 -5.40 18.99 8.15
CA PRO A 219 -4.25 19.83 7.82
C PRO A 219 -2.93 19.27 8.34
N TYR A 220 -2.96 18.52 9.45
CA TYR A 220 -1.76 17.96 10.08
C TYR A 220 -1.84 16.43 10.18
N PHE A 221 -1.47 15.76 9.10
CA PHE A 221 -1.51 14.31 9.02
C PHE A 221 -0.15 13.76 8.56
N CYS A 222 0.35 12.74 9.27
CA CYS A 222 1.58 12.03 8.96
C CYS A 222 1.36 10.52 8.91
N LEU A 223 2.09 9.85 8.03
CA LEU A 223 2.18 8.39 8.01
C LEU A 223 3.52 7.93 8.58
N LEU A 224 3.48 7.08 9.59
CA LEU A 224 4.65 6.40 10.13
C LEU A 224 4.88 5.11 9.36
N ARG A 225 6.06 4.96 8.76
CA ARG A 225 6.38 3.86 7.86
C ARG A 225 7.78 3.33 8.16
N GLU A 226 8.00 2.04 7.91
CA GLU A 226 9.33 1.44 7.95
C GLU A 226 10.08 1.73 6.65
N GLU A 227 11.40 1.86 6.72
CA GLU A 227 12.25 2.02 5.54
C GLU A 227 12.13 0.78 4.63
N VAL A 228 11.75 1.04 3.37
CA VAL A 228 11.75 0.01 2.33
C VAL A 228 13.01 0.18 1.48
N LYS A 229 14.02 -0.67 1.71
CA LYS A 229 15.26 -0.66 0.91
C LYS A 229 14.98 -1.22 -0.48
N PHE A 230 15.00 -0.35 -1.50
CA PHE A 230 14.85 -0.75 -2.90
C PHE A 230 16.18 -1.29 -3.45
N GLY A 231 16.18 -2.53 -3.97
CA GLY A 231 17.33 -3.09 -4.71
C GLY A 231 18.30 -3.98 -3.94
N GLY A 232 17.94 -4.47 -2.74
CA GLY A 232 18.76 -5.44 -2.00
C GLY A 232 18.73 -6.87 -2.58
N LYS A 233 19.79 -7.65 -2.36
CA LYS A 233 19.81 -9.10 -2.63
C LYS A 233 18.69 -9.77 -1.82
N LYS A 234 17.96 -10.72 -2.42
CA LYS A 234 16.84 -11.49 -1.82
C LYS A 234 17.14 -12.20 -0.47
N ASN A 235 18.40 -12.22 -0.01
CA ASN A 235 18.84 -12.90 1.22
C ASN A 235 19.14 -11.95 2.39
N GLN A 236 18.76 -10.67 2.35
CA GLN A 236 18.88 -9.82 3.55
C GLN A 236 17.81 -10.24 4.57
N LYS A 237 18.26 -10.76 5.71
CA LYS A 237 17.40 -11.05 6.86
C LYS A 237 16.64 -9.77 7.21
N ARG A 238 15.32 -9.84 7.16
CA ARG A 238 14.45 -8.76 7.66
C ARG A 238 14.78 -8.55 9.13
N ILE A 239 15.06 -7.30 9.50
CA ILE A 239 15.35 -6.92 10.86
C ILE A 239 14.13 -7.29 11.71
N MET A 240 14.34 -8.08 12.76
CA MET A 240 13.25 -8.62 13.58
C MET A 240 12.90 -7.74 14.79
N THR A 241 13.79 -6.82 15.15
CA THR A 241 13.64 -5.91 16.28
C THR A 241 13.26 -4.52 15.79
N PRO A 242 12.24 -3.89 16.41
CA PRO A 242 11.85 -2.54 16.02
C PRO A 242 12.98 -1.52 16.26
N GLU A 243 13.88 -1.74 17.22
CA GLU A 243 15.01 -0.85 17.54
C GLU A 243 16.03 -0.70 16.41
N GLU A 244 16.19 -1.74 15.59
CA GLU A 244 17.13 -1.75 14.46
C GLU A 244 16.46 -1.30 13.15
N THR A 245 15.14 -1.11 13.17
CA THR A 245 14.36 -0.68 12.01
C THR A 245 14.42 0.84 11.86
N THR A 246 14.79 1.31 10.68
CA THR A 246 14.67 2.74 10.34
C THR A 246 13.21 3.08 10.08
N PHE A 247 12.70 4.13 10.72
CA PHE A 247 11.35 4.65 10.47
C PHE A 247 11.40 5.98 9.74
N HIS A 248 10.39 6.20 8.90
CA HIS A 248 10.15 7.43 8.18
C HIS A 248 8.79 8.02 8.57
N LEU A 249 8.72 9.34 8.66
CA LEU A 249 7.47 10.09 8.68
C LEU A 249 7.23 10.66 7.29
N LEU A 250 6.14 10.22 6.65
CA LEU A 250 5.65 10.81 5.41
C LEU A 250 4.61 11.87 5.75
N HIS A 251 4.87 13.11 5.34
CA HIS A 251 4.04 14.28 5.63
C HIS A 251 2.94 14.43 4.58
N ILE A 252 1.70 14.10 4.93
CA ILE A 252 0.54 14.29 4.05
C ILE A 252 0.24 15.78 3.86
N SER A 253 0.50 16.60 4.90
CA SER A 253 0.38 18.06 4.80
C SER A 253 1.23 18.62 3.66
N LEU A 254 2.50 18.23 3.60
CA LEU A 254 3.41 18.67 2.54
C LEU A 254 3.01 18.10 1.17
N LEU A 255 2.46 16.88 1.13
CA LEU A 255 1.91 16.34 -0.12
C LEU A 255 0.78 17.22 -0.67
N ARG A 256 -0.09 17.76 0.18
CA ARG A 256 -1.14 18.69 -0.25
C ARG A 256 -0.54 19.96 -0.88
N ASP A 257 0.51 20.52 -0.28
CA ASP A 257 1.21 21.68 -0.85
C ASP A 257 1.83 21.36 -2.22
N TYR A 258 2.42 20.17 -2.38
CA TYR A 258 2.92 19.70 -3.67
C TYR A 258 1.80 19.54 -4.70
N LEU A 259 0.64 18.99 -4.31
CA LEU A 259 -0.52 18.86 -5.20
C LEU A 259 -1.07 20.24 -5.60
N GLU A 260 -1.16 21.19 -4.68
CA GLU A 260 -1.56 22.56 -5.01
C GLU A 260 -0.63 23.18 -6.05
N HIS A 261 0.69 23.00 -5.87
CA HIS A 261 1.68 23.50 -6.81
C HIS A 261 1.61 22.79 -8.17
N GLU A 262 1.47 21.46 -8.17
CA GLU A 262 1.35 20.62 -9.38
C GLU A 262 0.17 21.07 -10.24
N PHE A 263 -0.99 21.30 -9.63
CA PHE A 263 -2.21 21.70 -10.33
C PHE A 263 -2.38 23.22 -10.45
N SER A 264 -1.44 24.05 -9.94
CA SER A 264 -1.56 25.52 -9.96
C SER A 264 -1.81 26.14 -11.34
N GLN A 265 -1.43 25.44 -12.41
CA GLN A 265 -1.63 25.89 -13.80
C GLN A 265 -3.11 25.95 -14.21
N VAL A 266 -3.98 25.11 -13.64
CA VAL A 266 -5.41 25.12 -13.99
C VAL A 266 -6.16 26.28 -13.34
N LYS A 267 -5.64 26.83 -12.23
CA LYS A 267 -6.24 27.94 -11.48
C LYS A 267 -6.58 29.17 -12.32
N LYS A 268 -5.81 29.42 -13.39
CA LYS A 268 -6.04 30.54 -14.32
C LYS A 268 -6.90 30.18 -15.54
N LYS A 269 -7.23 28.90 -15.72
CA LYS A 269 -7.89 28.37 -16.92
C LYS A 269 -9.34 27.95 -16.67
N ILE A 270 -9.66 27.53 -15.45
CA ILE A 270 -11.02 27.10 -15.07
C ILE A 270 -11.98 28.29 -14.98
N SER A 271 -13.27 28.02 -15.23
CA SER A 271 -14.36 28.99 -15.20
C SER A 271 -15.01 29.14 -13.81
N PHE A 272 -14.64 28.29 -12.86
CA PHE A 272 -15.15 28.21 -11.49
C PHE A 272 -14.02 28.42 -10.45
N GLU A 273 -14.36 28.48 -9.16
CA GLU A 273 -13.40 28.72 -8.08
C GLU A 273 -12.45 27.52 -7.89
N PHE A 274 -11.15 27.81 -7.80
CA PHE A 274 -10.14 26.81 -7.50
C PHE A 274 -10.16 26.44 -6.01
N ASP A 275 -10.31 25.16 -5.71
CA ASP A 275 -10.33 24.59 -4.37
C ASP A 275 -9.44 23.35 -4.31
N LEU A 276 -8.45 23.38 -3.42
CA LEU A 276 -7.49 22.30 -3.22
C LEU A 276 -8.16 21.01 -2.74
N GLU A 277 -9.20 21.11 -1.91
CA GLU A 277 -9.87 19.93 -1.33
C GLU A 277 -10.47 19.05 -2.44
N HIS A 278 -11.13 19.69 -3.41
CA HIS A 278 -11.70 19.02 -4.57
C HIS A 278 -10.62 18.50 -5.53
N ILE A 279 -9.50 19.22 -5.70
CA ILE A 279 -8.34 18.72 -6.48
C ILE A 279 -7.77 17.45 -5.83
N VAL A 280 -7.69 17.41 -4.50
CA VAL A 280 -7.25 16.22 -3.76
C VAL A 280 -8.23 15.06 -3.97
N ASP A 281 -9.53 15.31 -3.93
CA ASP A 281 -10.56 14.29 -4.18
C ASP A 281 -10.50 13.71 -5.60
N ASP A 282 -10.27 14.56 -6.61
CA ASP A 282 -10.05 14.14 -8.00
C ASP A 282 -8.70 13.43 -8.18
N PHE A 283 -7.65 13.83 -7.46
CA PHE A 283 -6.36 13.15 -7.45
C PHE A 283 -6.47 11.72 -6.90
N VAL A 284 -7.24 11.53 -5.83
CA VAL A 284 -7.47 10.20 -5.26
C VAL A 284 -8.27 9.33 -6.23
N LEU A 285 -9.29 9.89 -6.89
CA LEU A 285 -10.01 9.21 -7.97
C LEU A 285 -9.06 8.75 -9.09
N MET A 286 -8.21 9.65 -9.61
CA MET A 286 -7.22 9.30 -10.63
C MET A 286 -6.28 8.19 -10.17
N SER A 287 -5.84 8.24 -8.92
CA SER A 287 -4.96 7.23 -8.36
C SER A 287 -5.64 5.86 -8.25
N PHE A 288 -6.94 5.81 -7.93
CA PHE A 288 -7.71 4.56 -7.92
C PHE A 288 -7.90 3.95 -9.31
N LEU A 289 -7.86 4.75 -10.39
CA LEU A 289 -7.87 4.22 -11.77
C LEU A 289 -6.60 3.44 -12.10
N VAL A 290 -5.44 3.86 -11.58
CA VAL A 290 -4.17 3.13 -11.73
C VAL A 290 -4.25 1.78 -11.01
N GLY A 291 -4.88 1.75 -9.84
CA GLY A 291 -5.13 0.51 -9.14
C GLY A 291 -5.77 0.68 -7.78
N ASN A 292 -6.55 -0.32 -7.38
CA ASN A 292 -7.09 -0.43 -6.04
C ASN A 292 -7.34 -1.92 -5.74
N ASP A 293 -7.68 -2.23 -4.50
CA ASP A 293 -7.89 -3.61 -4.05
C ASP A 293 -9.23 -4.23 -4.52
N PHE A 294 -10.13 -3.44 -5.11
CA PHE A 294 -11.53 -3.82 -5.35
C PHE A 294 -11.88 -4.08 -6.82
N ILE A 295 -11.19 -3.42 -7.76
CA ILE A 295 -11.46 -3.48 -9.20
C ILE A 295 -10.19 -3.97 -9.93
N PRO A 296 -10.31 -4.81 -10.98
CA PRO A 296 -9.17 -5.15 -11.83
C PRO A 296 -8.49 -3.91 -12.41
N HIS A 297 -7.16 -3.94 -12.50
CA HIS A 297 -6.40 -2.84 -13.10
C HIS A 297 -6.79 -2.63 -14.57
N LEU A 298 -6.89 -1.36 -14.98
CA LEU A 298 -7.00 -1.01 -16.38
C LEU A 298 -5.74 -1.47 -17.12
N PRO A 299 -5.86 -2.11 -18.30
CA PRO A 299 -4.71 -2.44 -19.13
C PRO A 299 -3.87 -1.20 -19.43
N GLN A 300 -2.55 -1.34 -19.50
CA GLN A 300 -1.57 -0.28 -19.81
C GLN A 300 -1.47 0.87 -18.80
N LEU A 301 -2.44 1.07 -17.91
CA LEU A 301 -2.43 2.12 -16.90
C LEU A 301 -1.68 1.67 -15.63
N HIS A 302 -0.37 1.47 -15.76
CA HIS A 302 0.51 1.09 -14.66
C HIS A 302 1.52 2.19 -14.33
N ILE A 303 1.91 2.31 -13.05
CA ILE A 303 2.93 3.26 -12.61
C ILE A 303 4.27 3.09 -13.36
N HIS A 304 4.60 1.87 -13.79
CA HIS A 304 5.78 1.61 -14.61
C HIS A 304 5.77 2.22 -16.00
N HIS A 305 4.59 2.56 -16.50
CA HIS A 305 4.39 3.15 -17.82
C HIS A 305 3.93 4.61 -17.69
N ASP A 306 4.35 5.30 -16.62
CA ASP A 306 4.02 6.70 -16.36
C ASP A 306 2.52 7.02 -16.37
N ALA A 307 1.70 6.10 -15.86
CA ALA A 307 0.24 6.29 -15.79
C ALA A 307 -0.19 7.55 -15.02
N LEU A 308 0.44 7.84 -13.86
CA LEU A 308 0.07 8.98 -13.03
C LEU A 308 0.34 10.33 -13.73
N PRO A 309 1.53 10.60 -14.31
CA PRO A 309 1.75 11.78 -15.14
C PRO A 309 0.73 11.94 -16.27
N VAL A 310 0.39 10.84 -16.97
CA VAL A 310 -0.61 10.86 -18.06
C VAL A 310 -1.98 11.25 -17.53
N LEU A 311 -2.40 10.70 -16.40
CA LEU A 311 -3.67 11.04 -15.76
C LEU A 311 -3.71 12.51 -15.33
N PHE A 312 -2.65 13.02 -14.70
CA PHE A 312 -2.61 14.41 -14.24
C PHE A 312 -2.65 15.37 -15.43
N GLN A 313 -1.91 15.08 -16.50
CA GLN A 313 -1.94 15.91 -17.71
C GLN A 313 -3.32 15.88 -18.36
N THR A 314 -3.92 14.69 -18.50
CA THR A 314 -5.28 14.52 -19.03
C THR A 314 -6.28 15.33 -18.21
N TYR A 315 -6.17 15.29 -16.88
CA TYR A 315 -7.02 16.05 -15.99
C TYR A 315 -6.82 17.56 -16.15
N MET A 316 -5.58 18.04 -16.18
CA MET A 316 -5.26 19.46 -16.38
C MET A 316 -5.73 20.00 -17.73
N ASP A 317 -5.78 19.16 -18.76
CA ASP A 317 -6.28 19.51 -20.09
C ASP A 317 -7.82 19.55 -20.14
N VAL A 318 -8.48 18.64 -19.41
CA VAL A 318 -9.94 18.51 -19.42
C VAL A 318 -10.62 19.47 -18.45
N LEU A 319 -10.08 19.68 -17.24
CA LEU A 319 -10.72 20.45 -16.18
C LEU A 319 -11.20 21.86 -16.62
N PRO A 320 -10.44 22.64 -17.42
CA PRO A 320 -10.91 23.93 -17.93
C PRO A 320 -12.15 23.89 -18.81
N SER A 321 -12.45 22.73 -19.40
CA SER A 321 -13.66 22.52 -20.22
C SER A 321 -14.88 22.08 -19.42
N LEU A 322 -14.69 21.70 -18.16
CA LEU A 322 -15.75 21.29 -17.25
C LEU A 322 -16.39 22.51 -16.57
N ASP A 323 -17.57 22.30 -16.01
CA ASP A 323 -18.32 23.27 -15.20
C ASP A 323 -18.09 23.09 -13.68
N GLY A 324 -17.26 22.12 -13.28
CA GLY A 324 -16.86 21.85 -11.90
C GLY A 324 -15.92 20.65 -11.80
N TYR A 325 -15.72 20.15 -10.58
CA TYR A 325 -14.85 18.99 -10.27
C TYR A 325 -15.51 17.65 -10.63
N ILE A 326 -14.71 16.59 -10.76
CA ILE A 326 -15.22 15.27 -11.18
C ILE A 326 -15.83 14.52 -9.97
N ASN A 327 -15.20 14.64 -8.82
CA ASN A 327 -15.60 14.05 -7.55
C ASN A 327 -16.04 15.16 -6.58
N GLU A 328 -17.29 15.09 -6.13
CA GLU A 328 -17.89 16.05 -5.20
C GLU A 328 -18.24 15.30 -3.92
N GLU A 329 -17.38 15.38 -2.90
CA GLU A 329 -17.56 14.72 -1.59
C GLU A 329 -17.80 13.21 -1.66
N GLY A 330 -17.18 12.52 -2.63
CA GLY A 330 -17.34 11.08 -2.86
C GLY A 330 -18.44 10.72 -3.85
N TYR A 331 -19.19 11.69 -4.38
CA TYR A 331 -20.13 11.50 -5.47
C TYR A 331 -19.47 11.84 -6.81
N LEU A 332 -19.45 10.85 -7.71
CA LEU A 332 -18.88 11.03 -9.04
C LEU A 332 -19.89 11.74 -9.96
N ASN A 333 -19.50 12.88 -10.53
CA ASN A 333 -20.22 13.49 -11.63
C ASN A 333 -19.91 12.71 -12.92
N LEU A 334 -20.85 11.87 -13.35
CA LEU A 334 -20.65 10.95 -14.47
C LEU A 334 -20.43 11.68 -15.81
N GLU A 335 -21.08 12.83 -16.02
CA GLU A 335 -20.94 13.59 -17.27
C GLU A 335 -19.53 14.17 -17.40
N ARG A 336 -19.02 14.77 -16.32
CA ARG A 336 -17.64 15.28 -16.24
C ARG A 336 -16.62 14.15 -16.34
N PHE A 337 -16.89 13.03 -15.65
CA PHE A 337 -16.02 11.85 -15.70
C PHE A 337 -15.98 11.22 -17.10
N GLU A 338 -17.08 11.22 -17.84
CA GLU A 338 -17.13 10.74 -19.23
C GLU A 338 -16.20 11.56 -20.13
N ILE A 339 -16.21 12.90 -20.00
CA ILE A 339 -15.32 13.78 -20.77
C ILE A 339 -13.85 13.46 -20.46
N PHE A 340 -13.52 13.26 -19.18
CA PHE A 340 -12.17 12.84 -18.76
C PHE A 340 -11.78 11.48 -19.36
N LEU A 341 -12.64 10.47 -19.27
CA LEU A 341 -12.37 9.14 -19.84
C LEU A 341 -12.25 9.16 -21.37
N ARG A 342 -13.04 10.00 -22.05
CA ARG A 342 -12.93 10.18 -23.50
C ARG A 342 -11.56 10.71 -23.87
N LYS A 343 -11.05 11.71 -23.16
CA LYS A 343 -9.69 12.21 -23.38
C LYS A 343 -8.64 11.15 -23.05
N LEU A 344 -8.81 10.41 -21.96
CA LEU A 344 -7.91 9.31 -21.60
C LEU A 344 -7.86 8.20 -22.66
N SER A 345 -8.99 7.93 -23.33
CA SER A 345 -9.06 6.91 -24.40
C SER A 345 -8.20 7.25 -25.62
N GLU A 346 -7.92 8.53 -25.88
CA GLU A 346 -6.99 8.95 -26.95
C GLU A 346 -5.57 8.48 -26.64
N TYR A 347 -5.15 8.57 -25.38
CA TYR A 347 -3.84 8.06 -24.93
C TYR A 347 -3.76 6.54 -24.99
N ASP A 348 -4.83 5.84 -24.59
CA ASP A 348 -4.90 4.39 -24.69
C ASP A 348 -4.79 3.92 -26.15
N PHE A 349 -5.49 4.61 -27.07
CA PHE A 349 -5.42 4.33 -28.49
C PHE A 349 -4.01 4.59 -29.07
N GLN A 350 -3.35 5.68 -28.66
CA GLN A 350 -1.97 5.94 -29.05
C GLN A 350 -1.02 4.84 -28.58
N LYS A 351 -1.15 4.41 -27.31
CA LYS A 351 -0.34 3.33 -26.74
C LYS A 351 -0.57 2.00 -27.45
N PHE A 352 -1.82 1.70 -27.81
CA PHE A 352 -2.13 0.53 -28.62
C PHE A 352 -1.40 0.56 -29.97
N GLY A 353 -1.35 1.71 -30.64
CA GLY A 353 -0.59 1.91 -31.87
C GLY A 353 0.90 1.59 -31.71
N GLU A 354 1.55 2.18 -30.69
CA GLU A 354 2.96 1.93 -30.36
C GLU A 354 3.25 0.44 -30.13
N MET A 355 2.39 -0.25 -29.37
CA MET A 355 2.54 -1.68 -29.10
C MET A 355 2.35 -2.54 -30.35
N ASN A 356 1.44 -2.16 -31.25
CA ASN A 356 1.20 -2.89 -32.49
C ASN A 356 2.40 -2.75 -33.44
N GLU A 357 2.99 -1.55 -33.54
CA GLU A 357 4.21 -1.32 -34.32
C GLU A 357 5.40 -2.15 -33.79
N ASP A 358 5.58 -2.20 -32.47
CA ASP A 358 6.59 -3.04 -31.82
C ASP A 358 6.36 -4.53 -32.12
N PHE A 359 5.10 -4.98 -32.05
CA PHE A 359 4.75 -6.36 -32.37
C PHE A 359 5.06 -6.70 -33.83
N GLU A 360 4.68 -5.84 -34.77
CA GLU A 360 5.00 -6.00 -36.19
C GLU A 360 6.52 -6.02 -36.43
N TYR A 361 7.28 -5.15 -35.76
CA TYR A 361 8.73 -5.13 -35.85
C TYR A 361 9.35 -6.44 -35.35
N LEU A 362 8.91 -6.94 -34.19
CA LEU A 362 9.38 -8.20 -33.62
C LEU A 362 9.02 -9.39 -34.52
N GLU A 363 7.83 -9.39 -35.12
CA GLU A 363 7.40 -10.43 -36.04
C GLU A 363 8.24 -10.44 -37.31
N ARG A 364 8.53 -9.26 -37.90
CA ARG A 364 9.44 -9.11 -39.04
C ARG A 364 10.85 -9.62 -38.70
N LYS A 365 11.38 -9.25 -37.54
CA LYS A 365 12.70 -9.72 -37.07
C LYS A 365 12.74 -11.23 -36.83
N SER A 366 11.67 -11.81 -36.29
CA SER A 366 11.53 -13.26 -36.09
C SER A 366 11.47 -14.02 -37.42
N LYS A 367 10.70 -13.52 -38.39
CA LYS A 367 10.63 -14.05 -39.75
C LYS A 367 12.01 -14.01 -40.44
N LEU A 368 12.73 -12.88 -40.34
CA LEU A 368 14.09 -12.75 -40.88
C LEU A 368 15.08 -13.73 -40.23
N LYS A 369 15.02 -13.93 -38.91
CA LYS A 369 15.87 -14.93 -38.22
C LYS A 369 15.56 -16.36 -38.64
N LYS A 370 14.29 -16.73 -38.82
CA LYS A 370 13.88 -18.06 -39.30
C LYS A 370 14.33 -18.29 -40.75
N SER A 371 14.21 -17.28 -41.61
CA SER A 371 14.70 -17.36 -42.99
C SER A 371 16.22 -17.52 -43.04
N ALA A 372 16.98 -16.78 -42.25
CA ALA A 372 18.43 -16.91 -42.17
C ALA A 372 18.90 -18.27 -41.61
N ALA A 373 18.19 -18.83 -40.63
CA ALA A 373 18.45 -20.17 -40.10
C ALA A 373 18.21 -21.26 -41.16
N ASN A 374 17.10 -21.16 -41.91
CA ASN A 374 16.78 -22.08 -43.00
C ASN A 374 17.76 -21.97 -44.18
N GLU A 375 18.29 -20.79 -44.48
CA GLU A 375 19.32 -20.61 -45.51
C GLU A 375 20.67 -21.21 -45.09
N ASN A 376 21.05 -21.11 -43.81
CA ASN A 376 22.26 -21.75 -43.28
C ASN A 376 22.13 -23.28 -43.23
N GLU A 377 20.96 -23.83 -42.87
CA GLU A 377 20.72 -25.27 -42.97
C GLU A 377 20.81 -25.76 -44.41
N LYS A 378 20.23 -25.03 -45.37
CA LYS A 378 20.32 -25.37 -46.79
C LYS A 378 21.77 -25.34 -47.31
N ARG A 379 22.56 -24.33 -46.92
CA ARG A 379 23.99 -24.25 -47.26
C ARG A 379 24.79 -25.40 -46.69
N ASN A 380 24.59 -25.74 -45.41
CA ASN A 380 25.26 -26.87 -44.78
C ASN A 380 24.88 -28.21 -45.44
N THR A 381 23.61 -28.40 -45.84
CA THR A 381 23.21 -29.60 -46.59
C THR A 381 23.75 -29.64 -48.02
N SER A 382 23.93 -28.48 -48.67
CA SER A 382 24.53 -28.44 -50.01
C SER A 382 26.03 -28.69 -50.00
N GLU A 383 26.76 -28.19 -48.99
CA GLU A 383 28.19 -28.49 -48.82
C GLU A 383 28.41 -29.99 -48.49
N PHE A 384 27.54 -30.57 -47.66
CA PHE A 384 27.61 -32.00 -47.33
C PHE A 384 27.31 -32.92 -48.53
N LEU A 385 26.52 -32.45 -49.50
CA LEU A 385 26.21 -33.18 -50.74
C LEU A 385 27.24 -32.98 -51.85
N SER A 386 28.09 -31.96 -51.77
CA SER A 386 29.20 -31.73 -52.72
C SER A 386 30.50 -32.46 -52.36
N ASP A 387 30.62 -32.94 -51.12
CA ASP A 387 31.76 -33.73 -50.61
C ASP A 387 31.53 -35.26 -50.68
N LEU A 388 30.42 -35.70 -51.29
CA LEU A 388 30.09 -37.08 -51.67
C LEU A 388 30.16 -37.24 -53.19
#